data_AF-A0A5B0SIL4-F1
#
_entry.id   AF-A0A5B0SIL4-F1
#
_cell.length_a   1.000
_cell.length_b   1.000
_cell.length_c   1.000
_cell.angle_alpha   90.00
_cell.angle_beta   90.00
_cell.angle_gamma   90.00
#
_symmetry.space_group_name_H-M   'P 1'
#
loop_
_entity.id
_entity.type
_entity.pdbx_description
1 polymer ?
#
loop_
_entity_poly.entity_id
_entity_poly.type
_entity_poly.pdbx_seq_one_letter_code
_entity_poly.pdbx_strand_id
1 'polypeptide(L)'
;MDHSLALIIASFTLLLVLLCLKFLFYPSRNKQSDRSAHGQNVQVVISGPMGNGKTHLWSRLIYGTDRIETVTSMVENRITIHFERQLVLDENKKQDSAETPAVCLVDTPGHPRLSCRSLARNIPEAKGIIFVIDSQLGLTGKGLRDTAG
;
A
#
# COMPACT_ATOMS: atom_id res chain seq x y z
N MET A 1 -0.68 13.44 -62.57
CA MET A 1 -0.24 12.78 -61.33
C MET A 1 -0.14 13.86 -60.29
N ASP A 2 -1.17 13.90 -59.46
CA ASP A 2 -1.76 15.15 -59.08
C ASP A 2 -1.10 15.65 -57.80
N HIS A 3 -0.60 16.88 -57.82
CA HIS A 3 0.07 17.48 -56.66
C HIS A 3 -0.80 17.40 -55.39
N SER A 4 -2.13 17.38 -55.56
CA SER A 4 -3.12 17.12 -54.51
C SER A 4 -2.96 15.73 -53.87
N LEU A 5 -2.81 14.66 -54.67
CA LEU A 5 -2.61 13.31 -54.16
C LEU A 5 -1.28 13.18 -53.40
N ALA A 6 -0.22 13.81 -53.90
CA ALA A 6 1.08 13.81 -53.23
C ALA A 6 1.02 14.51 -51.85
N LEU A 7 0.31 15.64 -51.77
CA LEU A 7 0.10 16.37 -50.51
C LEU A 7 -0.75 15.57 -49.51
N ILE A 8 -1.80 14.89 -49.98
CA ILE A 8 -2.64 14.04 -49.14
C ILE A 8 -1.80 12.91 -48.54
N ILE A 9 -1.02 12.21 -49.36
CA ILE A 9 -0.15 11.11 -48.89
C ILE A 9 0.87 11.63 -47.87
N ALA A 10 1.52 12.76 -48.13
CA ALA A 10 2.50 13.35 -47.21
C ALA A 10 1.88 13.77 -45.87
N SER A 11 0.65 14.31 -45.87
CA SER A 11 -0.05 14.65 -44.63
C SER A 11 -0.45 13.40 -43.81
N PHE A 12 -0.87 12.33 -44.49
CA PHE A 12 -1.27 11.09 -43.84
C PHE A 12 -0.07 10.36 -43.22
N THR A 13 1.07 10.35 -43.91
CA THR A 13 2.32 9.79 -43.37
C THR A 13 2.82 10.58 -42.18
N LEU A 14 2.77 11.91 -42.22
CA LEU A 14 3.13 12.77 -41.09
C LEU A 14 2.23 12.52 -39.86
N LEU A 15 0.91 12.37 -40.07
CA LEU A 15 -0.04 12.07 -39.00
C LEU A 15 0.27 10.71 -38.32
N LEU A 16 0.54 9.68 -39.12
CA LEU A 16 0.90 8.35 -38.62
C LEU A 16 2.18 8.37 -37.80
N VAL A 17 3.20 9.10 -38.27
CA VAL A 17 4.46 9.27 -37.54
C VAL A 17 4.21 9.95 -36.19
N LEU A 18 3.42 11.02 -36.15
CA LEU A 18 3.09 11.71 -34.89
C LEU A 18 2.29 10.83 -33.92
N LEU A 19 1.38 9.99 -34.41
CA LEU A 19 0.64 9.02 -33.60
C LEU A 19 1.57 7.93 -33.04
N CYS A 20 2.48 7.39 -33.85
CA CYS A 20 3.49 6.43 -33.40
C CYS A 20 4.43 7.04 -32.37
N LEU A 21 4.90 8.28 -32.58
CA LEU A 21 5.69 9.01 -31.58
C LEU A 21 4.89 9.22 -30.30
N LYS A 22 3.61 9.61 -30.34
CA LYS A 22 2.80 9.66 -29.12
C LYS A 22 2.67 8.29 -28.48
N PHE A 23 2.48 7.21 -29.21
CA PHE A 23 2.37 5.88 -28.60
C PHE A 23 3.70 5.41 -27.96
N LEU A 24 4.85 5.76 -28.56
CA LEU A 24 6.19 5.44 -28.05
C LEU A 24 6.62 6.36 -26.89
N PHE A 25 6.31 7.66 -26.96
CA PHE A 25 6.78 8.69 -26.03
C PHE A 25 5.74 9.13 -25.01
N TYR A 26 4.48 8.72 -25.15
CA TYR A 26 3.52 8.81 -24.06
C TYR A 26 3.72 7.53 -23.26
N PRO A 27 4.54 7.55 -22.19
CA PRO A 27 4.65 6.39 -21.34
C PRO A 27 3.24 6.02 -20.92
N SER A 28 2.86 4.77 -21.15
CA SER A 28 1.66 4.20 -20.54
C SER A 28 1.78 4.49 -19.05
N ARG A 29 1.12 5.56 -18.58
CA ARG A 29 0.93 5.89 -17.17
C ARG A 29 -0.12 4.97 -16.58
N ASN A 30 -0.07 3.69 -16.95
CA ASN A 30 -0.82 2.60 -16.37
C ASN A 30 0.19 1.52 -15.97
N LYS A 31 1.01 1.88 -14.98
CA LYS A 31 1.73 0.97 -14.06
C LYS A 31 2.33 1.83 -12.95
N GLN A 32 1.47 2.33 -12.09
CA GLN A 32 1.85 2.79 -10.77
C GLN A 32 1.69 1.59 -9.83
N SER A 33 2.75 0.80 -9.66
CA SER A 33 3.01 -0.05 -8.47
C SER A 33 4.18 -1.04 -8.62
N ASP A 34 4.82 -1.19 -9.77
CA ASP A 34 6.00 -2.07 -9.86
C ASP A 34 7.27 -1.25 -10.13
N ARG A 35 7.91 -0.78 -9.04
CA ARG A 35 9.34 -0.47 -8.89
C ARG A 35 9.55 0.34 -7.62
N SER A 36 9.56 -0.34 -6.47
CA SER A 36 10.40 0.08 -5.36
C SER A 36 11.41 -1.05 -5.14
N ALA A 37 12.65 -0.63 -4.95
CA ALA A 37 13.88 -1.38 -5.10
C ALA A 37 13.96 -2.65 -4.24
N HIS A 38 14.90 -3.48 -4.64
CA HIS A 38 15.30 -4.81 -4.17
C HIS A 38 15.74 -4.91 -2.68
N GLY A 39 15.44 -3.93 -1.83
CA GLY A 39 15.51 -4.08 -0.38
C GLY A 39 14.18 -4.63 0.13
N GLN A 40 14.20 -5.64 1.01
CA GLN A 40 12.99 -6.29 1.55
C GLN A 40 12.14 -5.31 2.38
N ASN A 41 11.41 -4.43 1.72
CA ASN A 41 10.38 -3.58 2.33
C ASN A 41 9.12 -4.43 2.48
N VAL A 42 8.89 -4.93 3.70
CA VAL A 42 7.74 -5.77 4.02
C VAL A 42 6.57 -4.87 4.43
N GLN A 43 5.45 -4.93 3.73
CA GLN A 43 4.24 -4.20 4.15
C GLN A 43 3.40 -5.04 5.11
N VAL A 44 3.01 -4.47 6.24
CA VAL A 44 2.10 -5.06 7.23
C VAL A 44 0.91 -4.12 7.44
N VAL A 45 -0.30 -4.66 7.31
CA VAL A 45 -1.54 -3.88 7.41
C VAL A 45 -2.24 -4.17 8.74
N ILE A 46 -2.55 -3.13 9.50
CA ILE A 46 -3.39 -3.19 10.70
C ILE A 46 -4.84 -2.93 10.29
N SER A 47 -5.72 -3.89 10.56
CA SER A 47 -7.14 -3.82 10.23
C SER A 47 -8.02 -4.37 11.34
N GLY A 48 -9.34 -4.18 11.20
CA GLY A 48 -10.35 -4.53 12.20
C GLY A 48 -11.40 -3.43 12.44
N PRO A 49 -12.45 -3.74 13.21
CA PRO A 49 -13.56 -2.82 13.47
C PRO A 49 -13.17 -1.46 14.06
N MET A 50 -14.06 -0.49 13.87
CA MET A 50 -13.97 0.81 14.54
C MET A 50 -13.98 0.64 16.06
N GLY A 51 -13.17 1.41 16.78
CA GLY A 51 -13.15 1.40 18.24
C GLY A 51 -12.25 0.32 18.88
N ASN A 52 -11.75 -0.67 18.11
CA ASN A 52 -10.94 -1.77 18.66
C ASN A 52 -9.48 -1.41 18.97
N GLY A 53 -9.10 -0.12 18.99
CA GLY A 53 -7.75 0.30 19.37
C GLY A 53 -6.66 0.14 18.30
N LYS A 54 -7.00 -0.04 17.01
CA LYS A 54 -6.01 -0.12 15.90
C LYS A 54 -5.03 1.05 15.88
N THR A 55 -5.54 2.28 15.90
CA THR A 55 -4.73 3.50 15.85
C THR A 55 -3.94 3.69 17.13
N HIS A 56 -4.44 3.20 18.27
CA HIS A 56 -3.72 3.21 19.54
C HIS A 56 -2.56 2.19 19.54
N LEU A 57 -2.77 0.99 19.00
CA LEU A 57 -1.69 0.01 18.77
C LEU A 57 -0.63 0.57 17.83
N TRP A 58 -1.05 1.16 16.71
CA TRP A 58 -0.14 1.79 15.75
C TRP A 58 0.66 2.91 16.43
N SER A 59 0.01 3.83 17.14
CA SER A 59 0.68 4.96 17.78
C SER A 59 1.65 4.51 18.89
N ARG A 60 1.30 3.48 19.67
CA ARG A 60 2.21 2.89 20.65
C ARG A 60 3.46 2.29 20.01
N LEU A 61 3.31 1.57 18.88
CA LEU A 61 4.46 0.99 18.16
C LEU A 61 5.42 2.07 17.65
N ILE A 62 4.90 3.24 17.26
CA ILE A 62 5.72 4.31 16.68
C ILE A 62 6.32 5.23 17.74
N TYR A 63 5.51 5.64 18.73
CA TYR A 63 5.89 6.67 19.70
C TYR A 63 6.28 6.12 21.06
N GLY A 64 6.04 4.82 21.33
CA GLY A 64 6.39 4.17 22.60
C GLY A 64 5.59 4.65 23.82
N THR A 65 4.45 5.31 23.61
CA THR A 65 3.65 5.92 24.70
C THR A 65 2.17 5.56 24.60
N ASP A 66 1.55 5.33 25.77
CA ASP A 66 0.14 5.02 25.93
C ASP A 66 -0.75 6.26 26.08
N ARG A 67 -0.17 7.46 26.15
CA ARG A 67 -0.90 8.69 26.47
C ARG A 67 -1.57 9.35 25.27
N ILE A 68 -1.70 8.63 24.15
CA ILE A 68 -2.25 9.19 22.92
C ILE A 68 -3.74 8.93 22.89
N GLU A 69 -4.53 9.98 23.12
CA GLU A 69 -5.95 9.97 22.81
C GLU A 69 -6.13 9.87 21.29
N THR A 70 -6.79 8.81 20.83
CA THR A 70 -7.00 8.56 19.41
C THR A 70 -8.47 8.70 19.05
N VAL A 71 -8.75 9.44 17.98
CA VAL A 71 -10.07 9.48 17.32
C VAL A 71 -10.07 8.58 16.09
N THR A 72 -11.27 8.22 15.60
CA THR A 72 -11.42 7.40 14.41
C THR A 72 -10.71 8.03 13.21
N SER A 73 -9.73 7.32 12.65
CA SER A 73 -9.00 7.79 11.46
C SER A 73 -9.92 7.79 10.23
N MET A 74 -9.90 8.91 9.49
CA MET A 74 -10.59 9.06 8.20
C MET A 74 -9.69 8.75 7.00
N VAL A 75 -8.36 8.66 7.24
CA VAL A 75 -7.32 8.37 6.25
C VAL A 75 -6.35 7.35 6.85
N GLU A 76 -5.66 6.59 5.99
CA GLU A 76 -4.62 5.64 6.37
C GLU A 76 -3.42 6.33 7.03
N ASN A 77 -2.92 5.77 8.14
CA ASN A 77 -1.61 6.17 8.69
C ASN A 77 -0.55 5.20 8.16
N ARG A 78 0.57 5.73 7.67
CA ARG A 78 1.66 4.93 7.10
C ARG A 78 2.99 5.37 7.66
N ILE A 79 3.84 4.40 8.00
CA ILE A 79 5.22 4.64 8.39
C ILE A 79 6.10 3.49 7.95
N THR A 80 7.32 3.81 7.55
CA THR A 80 8.36 2.82 7.25
C THR A 80 9.36 2.81 8.41
N ILE A 81 9.48 1.66 9.06
CA ILE A 81 10.38 1.43 10.17
C ILE A 81 11.60 0.73 9.61
N HIS A 82 12.77 1.36 9.73
CA HIS A 82 14.05 0.75 9.36
C HIS A 82 14.63 0.03 10.59
N PHE A 83 15.03 -1.22 10.41
CA PHE A 83 15.67 -1.97 11.48
C PHE A 83 17.20 -1.89 11.31
N GLU A 84 17.87 -1.36 12.33
CA GLU A 84 19.33 -1.24 12.38
C GLU A 84 20.02 -2.61 12.47
N ARG A 85 19.28 -3.63 12.90
CA ARG A 85 19.71 -5.03 12.91
C ARG A 85 18.54 -5.90 12.49
N GLN A 86 18.79 -6.76 11.50
CA GLN A 86 17.90 -7.81 11.07
C GLN A 86 17.43 -8.58 12.32
N LEU A 87 16.12 -8.66 12.55
CA LEU A 87 15.56 -9.75 13.35
C LEU A 87 15.90 -11.02 12.56
N VAL A 88 17.06 -11.59 12.89
CA VAL A 88 17.56 -12.82 12.30
C VAL A 88 16.63 -13.92 12.78
N LEU A 89 15.57 -14.17 12.01
CA LEU A 89 14.72 -15.35 12.16
C LEU A 89 15.42 -16.61 11.62
N ASP A 90 16.54 -16.45 10.91
CA ASP A 90 17.36 -17.53 10.35
C ASP A 90 18.86 -17.23 10.56
N GLU A 91 19.46 -17.85 11.57
CA GLU A 91 20.88 -17.69 11.95
C GLU A 91 21.86 -18.08 10.82
N ASN A 92 21.37 -18.76 9.78
CA ASN A 92 22.20 -19.37 8.73
C ASN A 92 22.40 -18.50 7.48
N LYS A 93 21.78 -17.32 7.36
CA LYS A 93 22.00 -16.43 6.21
C LYS A 93 22.96 -15.30 6.57
N LYS A 94 24.25 -15.50 6.25
CA LYS A 94 25.24 -14.40 6.17
C LYS A 94 24.69 -13.30 5.26
N GLN A 95 24.48 -12.12 5.83
CA GLN A 95 24.03 -10.91 5.14
C GLN A 95 25.14 -10.37 4.25
N ASP A 96 25.15 -10.77 2.98
CA ASP A 96 25.75 -9.99 1.89
C ASP A 96 24.65 -9.11 1.28
N SER A 97 24.32 -7.98 1.92
CA SER A 97 23.51 -6.93 1.26
C SER A 97 23.51 -5.65 2.08
N ALA A 98 23.96 -4.56 1.45
CA ALA A 98 23.98 -3.20 1.97
C ALA A 98 22.58 -2.54 2.17
N GLU A 99 21.51 -3.34 2.19
CA GLU A 99 20.14 -2.85 2.36
C GLU A 99 19.60 -3.25 3.73
N THR A 100 19.36 -2.25 4.58
CA THR A 100 18.71 -2.43 5.88
C THR A 100 17.27 -2.89 5.68
N PRO A 101 16.82 -3.98 6.32
CA PRO A 101 15.43 -4.41 6.23
C PRO A 101 14.50 -3.34 6.81
N ALA A 102 13.36 -3.15 6.15
CA ALA A 102 12.37 -2.16 6.57
C ALA A 102 10.96 -2.72 6.51
N VAL A 103 10.12 -2.30 7.45
CA VAL A 103 8.71 -2.68 7.52
C VAL A 103 7.84 -1.45 7.32
N CYS A 104 6.97 -1.49 6.32
CA CYS A 104 5.94 -0.48 6.11
C CYS A 104 4.68 -0.88 6.87
N LEU A 105 4.39 -0.18 7.97
CA LEU A 105 3.21 -0.40 8.78
C LEU A 105 2.08 0.54 8.36
N VAL A 106 0.91 -0.03 8.03
CA VAL A 106 -0.26 0.70 7.54
C VAL A 106 -1.44 0.50 8.48
N ASP A 107 -1.92 1.56 9.13
CA ASP A 107 -3.18 1.55 9.90
C ASP A 107 -4.35 1.94 9.01
N THR A 108 -5.38 1.09 8.95
CA THR A 108 -6.56 1.30 8.11
C THR A 108 -7.71 1.98 8.88
N PRO A 109 -8.51 2.84 8.22
CA PRO A 109 -9.70 3.45 8.83
C PRO A 109 -10.65 2.39 9.38
N GLY A 110 -11.16 2.61 10.60
CA GLY A 110 -12.15 1.71 11.20
C GLY A 110 -13.57 1.90 10.67
N HIS A 111 -13.88 3.04 10.06
CA HIS A 111 -15.24 3.35 9.60
C HIS A 111 -15.65 2.38 8.46
N PRO A 112 -16.79 1.67 8.53
CA PRO A 112 -17.15 0.61 7.58
C PRO A 112 -17.13 1.01 6.10
N ARG A 113 -17.49 2.27 5.80
CA ARG A 113 -17.45 2.81 4.43
C ARG A 113 -16.02 3.01 3.88
N LEU A 114 -15.04 3.19 4.75
CA LEU A 114 -13.65 3.49 4.40
C LEU A 114 -12.75 2.27 4.58
N SER A 115 -13.05 1.38 5.52
CA SER A 115 -12.28 0.19 5.84
C SER A 115 -12.11 -0.72 4.64
N CYS A 116 -13.21 -1.09 3.95
CA CYS A 116 -13.15 -2.01 2.81
C CYS A 116 -12.32 -1.45 1.64
N ARG A 117 -12.48 -0.16 1.34
CA ARG A 117 -11.72 0.50 0.26
C ARG A 117 -10.24 0.59 0.57
N SER A 118 -9.91 1.00 1.79
CA SER A 118 -8.54 1.13 2.26
C SER A 118 -7.84 -0.23 2.36
N LEU A 119 -8.53 -1.22 2.91
CA LEU A 119 -8.02 -2.58 3.01
C LEU A 119 -7.79 -3.20 1.62
N ALA A 120 -8.77 -3.09 0.71
CA ALA A 120 -8.62 -3.59 -0.66
C ALA A 120 -7.45 -2.96 -1.43
N ARG A 121 -7.10 -1.71 -1.12
CA ARG A 121 -5.95 -1.02 -1.71
C ARG A 121 -4.61 -1.56 -1.20
N ASN A 122 -4.53 -1.96 0.07
CA ASN A 122 -3.28 -2.34 0.72
C ASN A 122 -3.04 -3.86 0.73
N ILE A 123 -4.09 -4.69 0.68
CA ILE A 123 -3.96 -6.16 0.64
C ILE A 123 -3.00 -6.67 -0.45
N PRO A 124 -3.02 -6.17 -1.69
CA PRO A 124 -2.15 -6.69 -2.75
C PRO A 124 -0.65 -6.58 -2.46
N GLU A 125 -0.25 -5.57 -1.69
CA GLU A 125 1.15 -5.33 -1.32
C GLU A 125 1.51 -5.91 0.05
N ALA A 126 0.51 -6.27 0.86
CA ALA A 126 0.69 -6.75 2.22
C ALA A 126 1.33 -8.14 2.26
N LYS A 127 2.39 -8.28 3.06
CA LYS A 127 2.98 -9.57 3.43
C LYS A 127 2.33 -10.18 4.67
N GLY A 128 1.62 -9.37 5.46
CA GLY A 128 0.89 -9.82 6.63
C GLY A 128 -0.19 -8.81 7.05
N ILE A 129 -1.19 -9.32 7.77
CA ILE A 129 -2.29 -8.52 8.32
C ILE A 129 -2.33 -8.74 9.83
N ILE A 130 -2.31 -7.64 10.59
CA ILE A 130 -2.60 -7.63 12.02
C ILE A 130 -4.06 -7.25 12.17
N PHE A 131 -4.86 -8.21 12.59
CA PHE A 131 -6.29 -8.02 12.73
C PHE A 131 -6.67 -7.81 14.20
N VAL A 132 -7.14 -6.60 14.54
CA VAL A 132 -7.32 -6.14 15.91
C VAL A 132 -8.78 -6.27 16.35
N ILE A 133 -8.97 -7.02 17.45
CA ILE A 133 -10.26 -7.28 18.06
C ILE A 133 -10.21 -6.77 19.50
N ASP A 134 -11.24 -6.05 19.94
CA ASP A 134 -11.43 -5.76 21.36
C ASP A 134 -11.81 -7.06 22.08
N SER A 135 -10.99 -7.47 23.05
CA SER A 135 -11.25 -8.66 23.86
C SER A 135 -12.61 -8.62 24.58
N GLN A 136 -13.09 -7.47 25.03
CA GLN A 136 -14.37 -7.38 25.73
C GLN A 136 -15.55 -7.57 24.78
N LEU A 137 -15.46 -6.96 23.59
CA LEU A 137 -16.50 -7.09 22.57
C LEU A 137 -16.44 -8.45 21.85
N GLY A 138 -15.23 -8.94 21.57
CA GLY A 138 -14.95 -10.15 20.80
C GLY A 138 -15.33 -11.45 21.50
N LEU A 139 -15.50 -11.43 22.83
CA LEU A 139 -16.07 -12.56 23.59
C LEU A 139 -17.58 -12.73 23.35
N THR A 140 -18.24 -11.71 22.77
CA THR A 140 -19.64 -11.83 22.35
C THR A 140 -19.70 -12.34 20.91
N GLY A 141 -20.53 -13.34 20.62
CA GLY A 141 -20.71 -13.85 19.26
C GLY A 141 -21.18 -12.78 18.26
N LYS A 142 -21.74 -11.67 18.75
CA LYS A 142 -22.06 -10.47 17.97
C LYS A 142 -20.80 -9.70 17.56
N GLY A 143 -19.89 -9.44 18.51
CA GLY A 143 -18.62 -8.77 18.23
C GLY A 143 -17.78 -9.52 17.19
N LEU A 144 -17.76 -10.85 17.23
CA LEU A 144 -17.03 -11.67 16.25
C LEU A 144 -17.65 -11.64 14.84
N ARG A 145 -18.99 -11.56 14.72
CA ARG A 145 -19.69 -11.42 13.43
C ARG A 145 -19.54 -10.04 12.82
N ASP A 146 -19.70 -8.99 13.62
CA ASP A 146 -19.54 -7.59 13.20
C ASP A 146 -18.07 -7.29 12.81
N THR A 147 -17.17 -8.18 13.20
CA THR A 147 -15.74 -8.15 12.89
C THR A 147 -15.40 -8.82 11.56
N ALA A 148 -16.20 -9.79 11.10
CA ALA A 148 -15.95 -10.57 9.88
C ALA A 148 -16.71 -10.06 8.64
N GLY A 149 -17.69 -9.17 8.81
CA GLY A 149 -18.49 -8.56 7.74
C GLY A 149 -17.97 -7.19 7.31
#